data_AF-Q7RZI5-F1
#
_entry.id   AF-Q7RZI5-F1
#
_cell.length_a   1.000
_cell.length_b   1.000
_cell.length_c   1.000
_cell.angle_alpha   90.00
_cell.angle_beta   90.00
_cell.angle_gamma   90.00
#
_symmetry.space_group_name_H-M   'P 1'
#
loop_
_entity.id
_entity.type
_entity.pdbx_description
1 polymer ?
#
loop_
_entity_poly.entity_id
_entity_poly.type
_entity_poly.pdbx_seq_one_letter_code
_entity_poly.pdbx_strand_id
1 'polypeptide(L)'
;MSYAGHSKVGFPNIYEDGDQRNVPTDEVDNLVRHSGKNIKAYRPREQVAALNEHLVEETQKLREEAMKKDPTRAAELHGNKPCKGALIDKELAEEDAAELRKKEAKLKQGIAGATHFKHKHHHRKNEEEEQ
;
A
#
# COMPACT_ATOMS: atom_id res chain seq x y z
N MET A 1 -14.26 45.12 -0.87
CA MET A 1 -13.30 44.11 -0.39
C MET A 1 -13.50 43.97 1.11
N SER A 2 -14.17 42.91 1.55
CA SER A 2 -14.53 42.68 2.96
C SER A 2 -13.31 42.30 3.79
N TYR A 3 -13.05 43.08 4.83
CA TYR A 3 -11.91 42.98 5.72
C TYR A 3 -12.16 41.88 6.77
N ALA A 4 -11.51 40.73 6.64
CA ALA A 4 -11.57 39.65 7.61
C ALA A 4 -10.34 39.68 8.53
N GLY A 5 -10.56 39.86 9.84
CA GLY A 5 -9.61 39.51 10.88
C GLY A 5 -8.67 40.62 11.38
N HIS A 6 -9.20 41.61 12.12
CA HIS A 6 -8.39 42.57 12.88
C HIS A 6 -8.33 42.20 14.38
N SER A 7 -8.10 40.92 14.71
CA SER A 7 -7.79 40.54 16.08
C SER A 7 -6.30 40.78 16.35
N LYS A 8 -5.96 41.32 17.52
CA LYS A 8 -4.56 41.57 17.94
C LYS A 8 -3.73 40.27 18.11
N VAL A 9 -4.38 39.12 17.97
CA VAL A 9 -3.82 37.77 18.17
C VAL A 9 -3.77 36.96 16.89
N GLY A 10 -3.93 37.55 15.69
CA GLY A 10 -3.73 36.85 14.41
C GLY A 10 -4.89 35.95 13.96
N PHE A 11 -4.71 35.27 12.82
CA PHE A 11 -5.73 34.37 12.25
C PHE A 11 -5.77 33.05 13.04
N PRO A 12 -6.95 32.54 13.45
CA PRO A 12 -7.06 31.31 14.24
C PRO A 12 -6.45 30.10 13.52
N ASN A 13 -6.50 30.07 12.18
CA ASN A 13 -5.92 29.00 11.36
C ASN A 13 -4.38 28.89 11.45
N ILE A 14 -3.69 29.88 12.02
CA ILE A 14 -2.22 29.88 12.18
C ILE A 14 -1.79 29.17 13.47
N TYR A 15 -2.69 29.09 14.47
CA TYR A 15 -2.38 28.53 15.79
C TYR A 15 -2.75 27.05 15.91
N GLU A 16 -3.56 26.54 14.98
CA GLU A 16 -4.02 25.15 14.91
C GLU A 16 -2.93 24.16 14.44
N ASP A 17 -1.68 24.57 14.23
CA ASP A 17 -0.65 23.71 13.64
C ASP A 17 -0.02 22.74 14.66
N GLY A 18 0.00 21.45 14.30
CA GLY A 18 0.64 20.37 15.04
C GLY A 18 -0.34 19.55 15.86
N ASP A 19 -0.54 19.95 17.12
CA ASP A 19 -1.21 19.14 18.14
C ASP A 19 -2.66 19.58 18.46
N GLN A 20 -3.14 20.63 17.76
CA GLN A 20 -4.47 21.22 17.98
C GLN A 20 -5.52 20.80 16.93
N ARG A 21 -5.11 20.24 15.78
CA ARG A 21 -6.06 19.87 14.73
C ARG A 21 -6.92 18.70 15.16
N ASN A 22 -8.23 18.87 15.05
CA ASN A 22 -9.17 17.77 15.25
C ASN A 22 -9.15 16.86 14.01
N VAL A 23 -8.66 15.64 14.17
CA VAL A 23 -8.65 14.64 13.08
C VAL A 23 -10.01 13.96 12.96
N PRO A 24 -10.49 13.72 11.72
CA PRO A 24 -11.77 13.05 11.51
C PRO A 24 -11.69 11.61 12.00
N THR A 25 -12.78 11.13 12.59
CA THR A 25 -12.86 9.76 13.15
C THR A 25 -12.54 8.68 12.13
N ASP A 26 -12.87 8.88 10.86
CA ASP A 26 -12.61 7.89 9.80
C ASP A 26 -11.11 7.68 9.54
N GLU A 27 -10.29 8.73 9.65
CA GLU A 27 -8.84 8.63 9.52
C GLU A 27 -8.24 7.87 10.71
N VAL A 28 -8.73 8.13 11.92
CA VAL A 28 -8.36 7.39 13.13
C VAL A 28 -8.71 5.90 12.97
N ASP A 29 -9.91 5.59 12.46
CA ASP A 29 -10.38 4.23 12.26
C ASP A 29 -9.54 3.46 11.24
N ASN A 30 -9.20 4.09 10.12
CA ASN A 30 -8.35 3.48 9.10
C ASN A 30 -6.95 3.18 9.65
N LEU A 31 -6.37 4.13 10.39
CA LEU A 31 -5.04 3.96 10.95
C LEU A 31 -4.99 2.83 12.00
N VAL A 32 -5.99 2.75 12.87
CA VAL A 32 -6.14 1.67 13.86
C VAL A 32 -6.24 0.29 13.18
N ARG A 33 -6.97 0.18 12.06
CA ARG A 33 -7.14 -1.09 11.32
C ARG A 33 -5.84 -1.59 10.71
N HIS A 34 -5.01 -0.69 10.17
CA HIS A 34 -3.80 -1.06 9.45
C HIS A 34 -2.59 -1.24 10.36
N SER A 35 -2.56 -0.56 11.51
CA SER A 35 -1.39 -0.60 12.38
C SER A 35 -1.51 -1.45 13.63
N GLY A 36 -2.74 -1.81 14.02
CA GLY A 36 -3.01 -2.57 15.24
C GLY A 36 -2.82 -1.77 16.53
N LYS A 37 -2.53 -0.46 16.47
CA LYS A 37 -2.49 0.41 17.67
C LYS A 37 -3.88 0.94 18.00
N ASN A 38 -4.26 0.91 19.27
CA ASN A 38 -5.57 1.42 19.72
C ASN A 38 -5.50 2.91 20.08
N ILE A 39 -5.47 3.77 19.06
CA ILE A 39 -5.42 5.23 19.22
C ILE A 39 -6.68 5.77 19.90
N LYS A 40 -7.82 5.08 19.76
CA LYS A 40 -9.09 5.44 20.41
C LYS A 40 -9.09 5.27 21.92
N ALA A 41 -8.16 4.49 22.48
CA ALA A 41 -8.04 4.30 23.93
C ALA A 41 -7.43 5.49 24.65
N TYR A 42 -6.74 6.40 23.92
CA TYR A 42 -6.18 7.62 24.48
C TYR A 42 -7.27 8.65 24.77
N ARG A 43 -6.99 9.60 25.67
CA ARG A 43 -7.93 10.70 25.93
C ARG A 43 -8.10 11.58 24.68
N PRO A 44 -9.25 12.23 24.47
CA PRO A 44 -9.49 13.06 23.29
C PRO A 44 -8.40 14.11 22.99
N ARG A 45 -7.75 14.67 24.03
CA ARG A 45 -6.66 15.63 23.88
C ARG A 45 -5.31 15.00 23.47
N GLU A 46 -5.11 13.72 23.77
CA GLU A 46 -3.87 12.99 23.49
C GLU A 46 -3.97 12.17 22.20
N GLN A 47 -5.19 11.98 21.67
CA GLN A 47 -5.43 11.25 20.44
C GLN A 47 -4.74 11.88 19.23
N VAL A 48 -4.67 13.21 19.16
CA VAL A 48 -4.00 13.94 18.07
C VAL A 48 -2.49 13.69 18.11
N ALA A 49 -1.87 13.85 19.29
CA ALA A 49 -0.46 13.55 19.50
C ALA A 49 -0.15 12.09 19.13
N ALA A 50 -0.95 11.14 19.63
CA ALA A 50 -0.78 9.71 19.35
C ALA A 50 -0.95 9.39 17.85
N LEU A 51 -1.86 10.08 17.15
CA LEU A 51 -2.02 9.94 15.70
C LEU A 51 -0.79 10.46 14.95
N ASN A 52 -0.31 11.65 15.31
CA ASN A 52 0.85 12.27 14.68
C ASN A 52 2.10 11.41 14.84
N GLU A 53 2.37 10.92 16.05
CA GLU A 53 3.47 9.98 16.31
C GLU A 53 3.35 8.73 15.44
N HIS A 54 2.14 8.19 15.36
CA HIS A 54 1.89 6.99 14.58
C HIS A 54 2.09 7.19 13.07
N LEU A 55 1.63 8.31 12.52
CA LEU A 55 1.87 8.67 11.12
C LEU A 55 3.37 8.83 10.83
N VAL A 56 4.12 9.43 11.76
CA VAL A 56 5.58 9.52 11.64
C VAL A 56 6.21 8.12 11.62
N GLU A 57 5.80 7.22 12.50
CA GLU A 57 6.31 5.85 12.48
C GLU A 57 5.97 5.10 11.19
N GLU A 58 4.74 5.20 10.69
CA GLU A 58 4.36 4.54 9.43
C GLU A 58 5.14 5.09 8.24
N THR A 59 5.30 6.42 8.16
CA THR A 59 6.09 7.02 7.10
C THR A 59 7.56 6.61 7.16
N GLN A 60 8.12 6.42 8.36
CA GLN A 60 9.45 5.86 8.54
C GLN A 60 9.53 4.41 8.08
N LYS A 61 8.58 3.55 8.48
CA LYS A 61 8.51 2.15 8.03
C LYS A 61 8.41 2.04 6.51
N LEU A 62 7.52 2.80 5.88
CA LEU A 62 7.38 2.82 4.42
C LEU A 62 8.66 3.29 3.72
N ARG A 63 9.35 4.29 4.28
CA ARG A 63 10.67 4.72 3.78
C ARG A 63 11.71 3.63 3.91
N GLU A 64 11.77 2.94 5.06
CA GLU A 64 12.69 1.82 5.27
C GLU A 64 12.42 0.66 4.32
N GLU A 65 11.15 0.29 4.12
CA GLU A 65 10.77 -0.73 3.16
C GLU A 65 11.15 -0.36 1.72
N ALA A 66 10.96 0.91 1.34
CA ALA A 66 11.41 1.40 0.03
C ALA A 66 12.93 1.32 -0.10
N MET A 67 13.69 1.68 0.94
CA MET A 67 15.15 1.57 0.97
C MET A 67 15.63 0.11 0.93
N LYS A 68 14.87 -0.84 1.49
CA LYS A 68 15.18 -2.28 1.43
C LYS A 68 14.94 -2.87 0.04
N LYS A 69 13.94 -2.37 -0.69
CA LYS A 69 13.59 -2.84 -2.04
C LYS A 69 14.53 -2.28 -3.09
N ASP A 70 14.78 -0.97 -3.04
CA ASP A 70 15.54 -0.26 -4.07
C ASP A 70 16.92 0.13 -3.54
N PRO A 71 18.01 -0.47 -4.05
CA PRO A 71 19.38 -0.20 -3.56
C PRO A 71 19.86 1.23 -3.86
N THR A 72 19.22 1.92 -4.82
CA THR A 72 19.53 3.30 -5.19
C THR A 72 18.85 4.34 -4.29
N ARG A 73 17.79 3.95 -3.58
CA ARG A 73 16.88 4.90 -2.93
C ARG A 73 17.51 5.66 -1.78
N ALA A 74 18.41 5.02 -1.03
CA ALA A 74 19.13 5.68 0.05
C ALA A 74 19.96 6.86 -0.45
N ALA A 75 20.69 6.69 -1.57
CA ALA A 75 21.50 7.76 -2.14
C ALA A 75 20.63 8.94 -2.61
N GLU A 76 19.53 8.66 -3.32
CA GLU A 76 18.59 9.68 -3.79
C GLU A 76 17.95 10.47 -2.64
N LEU A 77 17.53 9.79 -1.58
CA LEU A 77 16.92 10.42 -0.39
C LEU A 77 17.87 11.41 0.29
N HIS A 78 19.18 11.12 0.25
CA HIS A 78 20.21 12.00 0.79
C HIS A 78 20.76 13.01 -0.23
N GLY A 79 20.19 13.09 -1.44
CA GLY A 79 20.64 14.01 -2.49
C GLY A 79 21.99 13.64 -3.13
N ASN A 80 22.45 12.40 -2.92
CA ASN A 80 23.70 11.88 -3.44
C ASN A 80 23.48 11.09 -4.73
N LYS A 81 24.54 10.95 -5.53
CA LYS A 81 24.52 10.06 -6.70
C LYS A 81 24.65 8.60 -6.24
N PRO A 82 23.80 7.68 -6.73
CA PRO A 82 23.94 6.26 -6.42
C PRO A 82 25.27 5.71 -6.98
N CYS A 83 25.83 4.71 -6.30
CA CYS A 83 27.06 4.07 -6.73
C CYS A 83 26.81 3.14 -7.94
N LYS A 84 27.86 2.81 -8.69
CA LYS A 84 27.76 1.91 -9.86
C LYS A 84 27.16 0.55 -9.50
N GLY A 85 27.52 -0.01 -8.34
CA GLY A 85 26.98 -1.31 -7.88
C GLY A 85 25.48 -1.25 -7.64
N ALA A 86 24.98 -0.23 -6.93
CA ALA A 86 23.55 -0.07 -6.67
C ALA A 86 22.72 0.13 -7.95
N LEU A 87 23.31 0.74 -8.99
CA LEU A 87 22.66 0.84 -10.30
C LEU A 87 22.55 -0.54 -10.97
N ILE A 88 23.62 -1.32 -10.98
CA ILE A 88 23.64 -2.68 -11.55
C ILE A 88 22.67 -3.59 -10.79
N ASP A 89 22.67 -3.54 -9.46
CA ASP A 89 21.76 -4.35 -8.64
C ASP A 89 20.29 -4.02 -8.92
N LYS A 90 19.97 -2.75 -9.18
CA LYS A 90 18.64 -2.32 -9.58
C LYS A 90 18.27 -2.86 -10.97
N GLU A 91 19.16 -2.76 -11.94
CA GLU A 91 18.95 -3.29 -13.30
C GLU A 91 18.69 -4.80 -13.27
N LEU A 92 19.51 -5.56 -12.54
CA LEU A 92 19.34 -7.01 -12.38
C LEU A 92 18.00 -7.36 -11.72
N ALA A 93 17.62 -6.66 -10.64
CA ALA A 93 16.34 -6.90 -9.97
C ALA A 93 15.13 -6.62 -10.88
N GLU A 94 15.21 -5.58 -11.73
CA GLU A 94 14.16 -5.25 -12.70
C GLU A 94 14.05 -6.30 -13.82
N GLU A 95 15.18 -6.79 -14.33
CA GLU A 95 15.24 -7.88 -15.31
C GLU A 95 14.64 -9.18 -14.76
N ASP A 96 15.05 -9.57 -13.55
CA ASP A 96 14.53 -10.77 -12.87
C ASP A 96 13.02 -10.69 -12.62
N ALA A 97 12.52 -9.53 -12.19
CA ALA A 97 11.09 -9.31 -12.00
C ALA A 97 10.30 -9.39 -13.32
N ALA A 98 10.87 -8.88 -14.42
CA ALA A 98 10.25 -8.96 -15.75
C ALA A 98 10.20 -10.41 -16.25
N GLU A 99 11.25 -11.19 -16.02
CA GLU A 99 11.26 -12.62 -16.34
C GLU A 99 10.24 -13.41 -15.53
N LEU A 100 10.16 -13.17 -14.22
CA LEU A 100 9.19 -13.81 -13.34
C LEU A 100 7.77 -13.52 -13.81
N ARG A 101 7.44 -12.26 -14.15
CA ARG A 101 6.13 -11.91 -14.71
C ARG A 101 5.83 -12.64 -16.02
N LYS A 102 6.81 -12.78 -16.91
CA LYS A 102 6.65 -13.56 -18.16
C LYS A 102 6.40 -15.04 -17.86
N LYS A 103 7.13 -15.62 -16.91
CA LYS A 103 6.96 -17.02 -16.47
C LYS A 103 5.58 -17.24 -15.83
N GLU A 104 5.14 -16.34 -14.95
CA GLU A 104 3.82 -16.38 -14.33
C GLU A 104 2.69 -16.25 -15.36
N ALA A 105 2.84 -15.35 -16.33
CA ALA A 105 1.85 -15.18 -17.40
C ALA A 105 1.71 -16.46 -18.25
N LYS A 106 2.84 -17.10 -18.61
CA LYS A 106 2.84 -18.38 -19.31
C LYS A 106 2.19 -19.50 -18.48
N LEU A 107 2.46 -19.56 -17.18
CA LEU A 107 1.84 -20.54 -16.28
C LEU A 107 0.31 -20.36 -16.22
N LYS A 108 -0.17 -19.12 -16.05
CA LYS A 108 -1.61 -18.81 -16.05
C LYS A 108 -2.28 -19.20 -17.38
N GLN A 109 -1.62 -18.96 -18.50
CA GLN A 109 -2.10 -19.36 -19.82
C GLN A 109 -2.12 -20.89 -20.02
N GLY A 110 -1.11 -21.60 -19.52
CA GLY A 110 -1.06 -23.07 -19.57
C GLY A 110 -2.15 -23.74 -18.73
N ILE A 111 -2.47 -23.18 -17.55
CA ILE A 111 -3.56 -23.66 -16.68
C ILE A 111 -4.93 -23.43 -17.33
N ALA A 112 -5.13 -22.32 -18.05
CA ALA A 112 -6.36 -22.04 -18.80
C ALA A 112 -6.59 -23.01 -19.97
N GLY A 113 -5.54 -23.63 -20.52
CA GLY A 113 -5.64 -24.65 -21.58
C GLY A 113 -6.07 -26.04 -21.08
N ALA A 114 -5.76 -26.38 -19.82
CA ALA A 114 -6.02 -27.70 -19.25
C ALA A 114 -7.49 -27.90 -18.79
N THR A 115 -8.24 -26.83 -18.55
CA THR A 115 -9.62 -26.89 -18.05
C THR A 115 -10.69 -27.07 -19.15
N HIS A 116 -10.31 -27.12 -20.44
CA HIS A 116 -11.24 -27.27 -21.56
C HIS A 116 -11.45 -28.72 -22.04
N PHE A 117 -11.08 -29.73 -21.26
CA PHE A 117 -11.41 -31.13 -21.59
C PHE A 117 -12.90 -31.39 -21.33
N LYS A 118 -13.73 -31.03 -22.30
CA LYS A 118 -15.19 -31.23 -22.31
C LYS A 118 -15.52 -32.69 -21.97
N HIS A 119 -16.31 -32.90 -20.94
CA HIS A 119 -16.92 -34.20 -20.63
C HIS A 119 -17.83 -34.60 -21.80
N LYS A 120 -17.36 -35.51 -22.67
CA LYS A 120 -18.22 -36.19 -23.66
C LYS A 120 -19.12 -37.15 -22.89
N HIS A 121 -20.35 -36.74 -22.59
CA HIS A 121 -21.39 -37.66 -22.14
C HIS A 121 -21.73 -38.63 -23.29
N HIS A 122 -21.32 -39.89 -23.14
CA HIS A 122 -21.80 -40.99 -23.97
C HIS A 122 -23.22 -41.37 -23.53
N HIS A 123 -24.24 -40.92 -24.27
CA HIS A 123 -25.56 -41.55 -24.20
C HIS A 123 -25.47 -42.93 -24.85
N ARG A 124 -25.33 -43.98 -24.04
CA ARG A 124 -25.64 -45.34 -24.47
C ARG A 124 -27.16 -45.45 -24.62
N LYS A 125 -27.61 -45.69 -25.85
CA LYS A 125 -28.97 -46.17 -26.13
C LYS A 125 -29.03 -47.61 -25.61
N ASN A 126 -29.92 -47.86 -24.65
CA ASN A 126 -30.34 -49.23 -24.36
C ASN A 126 -31.56 -49.49 -25.25
N GLU A 127 -31.31 -50.16 -26.36
CA GLU A 127 -32.32 -50.86 -27.14
C GLU A 127 -32.54 -52.23 -26.47
N GLU A 128 -33.80 -52.65 -26.43
CA GLU A 128 -34.29 -54.03 -26.33
C GLU A 128 -34.22 -54.75 -24.96
N GLU A 129 -35.39 -54.84 -24.31
CA GLU A 129 -35.87 -56.07 -23.65
C GLU A 129 -37.40 -55.98 -23.49
N GLU A 130 -38.12 -56.23 -24.60
CA GLU A 130 -39.49 -56.76 -24.58
C GLU A 130 -39.40 -58.25 -24.89
N GLN A 131 -39.60 -59.10 -23.87
CA GLN A 131 -40.34 -60.39 -23.92
C GLN A 131 -40.29 -61.11 -22.57
#